data_AF-A0A349V1B8-F1
#
_entry.id   AF-A0A349V1B8-F1
#
_cell.length_a   1.000
_cell.length_b   1.000
_cell.length_c   1.000
_cell.angle_alpha   90.00
_cell.angle_beta   90.00
_cell.angle_gamma   90.00
#
_symmetry.space_group_name_H-M   'P 1'
#
loop_
_entity.id
_entity.type
_entity.pdbx_description
1 polymer ?
#
loop_
_entity_poly.entity_id
_entity_poly.type
_entity_poly.pdbx_seq_one_letter_code
_entity_poly.pdbx_strand_id
1 'polypeptide(L)'
;RCQRLDRQSGFSCPGAAIIYETVAKSKSQIMNRARDQILGAIRKSLADGEPRTTARLEELRFRIQNSRPQVQPEFDDDLLARFCQKHVAVHGTYERISAKDVESAVVKHLASMGLDPQWHLGSGPVLDATQWTDQVFVYRKGADRDTKAALSEAVAAVAETGTLVMCSGPTAPPSQNYLPDDHLVVVDRRRIVRHMEDAWTILRKSGATRGRAINLITGPSKTGDIEQTIQYGAHGPRRLHLLIVESA
;
A
#
# COMPACT_ATOMS: atom_id res chain seq x y z
N ARG A 1 -29.24 -53.10 -46.19
CA ARG A 1 -28.65 -54.43 -46.48
C ARG A 1 -27.36 -54.20 -47.28
N CYS A 2 -26.21 -54.62 -46.72
CA CYS A 2 -24.85 -54.85 -47.27
C CYS A 2 -24.18 -53.81 -48.21
N GLN A 3 -23.03 -53.19 -47.84
CA GLN A 3 -21.63 -53.74 -47.79
C GLN A 3 -21.01 -53.87 -49.21
N ARG A 4 -19.72 -53.63 -49.53
CA ARG A 4 -18.44 -53.47 -48.78
C ARG A 4 -17.28 -53.15 -49.77
N LEU A 5 -16.14 -52.75 -49.20
CA LEU A 5 -14.72 -53.05 -49.58
C LEU A 5 -14.01 -52.31 -50.73
N ASP A 6 -13.13 -51.41 -50.31
CA ASP A 6 -11.69 -51.30 -50.62
C ASP A 6 -11.19 -51.30 -52.07
N ARG A 7 -10.42 -50.25 -52.42
CA ARG A 7 -9.05 -50.42 -52.95
C ARG A 7 -8.19 -49.15 -52.76
N GLN A 8 -6.97 -49.41 -52.29
CA GLN A 8 -5.92 -48.50 -51.85
C GLN A 8 -5.34 -47.59 -52.94
N SER A 9 -4.93 -46.39 -52.54
CA SER A 9 -3.57 -45.84 -52.77
C SER A 9 -3.36 -44.84 -51.61
N GLY A 10 -2.47 -45.04 -50.65
CA GLY A 10 -1.03 -45.20 -50.79
C GLY A 10 -0.39 -43.87 -50.38
N PHE A 11 -0.14 -43.66 -49.09
CA PHE A 11 0.98 -42.86 -48.53
C PHE A 11 0.96 -42.96 -46.99
N SER A 12 2.08 -43.40 -46.44
CA SER A 12 2.38 -43.54 -45.02
C SER A 12 2.74 -42.19 -44.38
N CYS A 13 2.18 -41.86 -43.22
CA CYS A 13 2.75 -40.86 -42.32
C CYS A 13 2.73 -41.35 -40.87
N PRO A 14 3.87 -41.78 -40.29
CA PRO A 14 4.11 -41.72 -38.86
C PRO A 14 4.85 -40.41 -38.56
N GLY A 15 4.24 -39.44 -37.87
CA GLY A 15 4.95 -38.17 -37.63
C GLY A 15 4.34 -37.11 -36.71
N ALA A 16 3.22 -37.33 -36.03
CA ALA A 16 2.61 -36.27 -35.21
C ALA A 16 3.03 -36.30 -33.71
N ALA A 17 3.35 -37.47 -33.15
CA ALA A 17 3.58 -37.60 -31.71
C ALA A 17 5.00 -37.20 -31.25
N ILE A 18 6.02 -37.35 -32.10
CA ILE A 18 7.44 -37.14 -31.73
C ILE A 18 7.79 -35.64 -31.67
N ILE A 19 7.12 -34.82 -32.48
CA ILE A 19 7.44 -33.38 -32.61
C ILE A 19 7.03 -32.61 -31.34
N TYR A 20 5.86 -32.91 -30.76
CA TYR A 20 5.39 -32.23 -29.54
C TYR A 20 6.27 -32.53 -28.31
N GLU A 21 6.69 -33.78 -28.15
CA GLU A 21 7.50 -34.19 -27.00
C GLU A 21 8.92 -33.63 -27.06
N THR A 22 9.49 -33.52 -28.27
CA THR A 22 10.83 -32.98 -28.50
C THR A 22 10.87 -31.47 -28.32
N VAL A 23 9.83 -30.75 -28.77
CA VAL A 23 9.68 -29.31 -28.53
C VAL A 23 9.45 -29.01 -27.05
N ALA A 24 8.66 -29.81 -26.33
CA ALA A 24 8.44 -29.65 -24.90
C ALA A 24 9.71 -29.94 -24.07
N LYS A 25 10.46 -31.00 -24.40
CA LYS A 25 11.76 -31.32 -23.76
C LYS A 25 12.81 -30.24 -24.05
N SER A 26 12.87 -29.74 -25.29
CA SER A 26 13.74 -28.62 -25.69
C SER A 26 13.40 -27.33 -24.92
N LYS A 27 12.12 -26.97 -24.81
CA LYS A 27 11.67 -25.77 -24.10
C LYS A 27 11.95 -25.85 -22.59
N SER A 28 11.78 -27.03 -21.99
CA SER A 28 12.13 -27.29 -20.58
C SER A 28 13.65 -27.21 -20.34
N GLN A 29 14.46 -27.78 -21.23
CA GLN A 29 15.93 -27.68 -21.16
C GLN A 29 16.42 -26.23 -21.35
N ILE A 30 15.84 -25.48 -22.30
CA ILE A 30 16.16 -24.06 -22.52
C ILE A 30 15.76 -23.22 -21.30
N MET A 31 14.59 -23.47 -20.71
CA MET A 31 14.09 -22.77 -19.52
C MET A 31 14.94 -23.07 -18.28
N ASN A 32 15.41 -24.31 -18.12
CA ASN A 32 16.38 -24.67 -17.07
C ASN A 32 17.73 -23.97 -17.28
N ARG A 33 18.23 -23.92 -18.52
CA ARG A 33 19.48 -23.21 -18.85
C ARG A 33 19.40 -21.70 -18.57
N ALA A 34 18.28 -21.07 -18.93
CA ALA A 34 18.04 -19.66 -18.65
C ALA A 34 17.90 -19.40 -17.15
N ARG A 35 17.16 -20.25 -16.43
CA ARG A 35 17.06 -20.20 -14.96
C ARG A 35 18.43 -20.33 -14.29
N ASP A 36 19.25 -21.29 -14.73
CA ASP A 36 20.58 -21.52 -14.17
C ASP A 36 21.55 -20.37 -14.48
N GLN A 37 21.47 -19.79 -15.68
CA GLN A 37 22.20 -18.56 -16.01
C GLN A 37 21.79 -17.39 -15.10
N ILE A 38 20.48 -17.16 -14.92
CA ILE A 38 19.97 -16.07 -14.07
C ILE A 38 20.40 -16.30 -12.62
N LEU A 39 20.18 -17.49 -12.07
CA LEU A 39 20.56 -17.81 -10.68
C LEU A 39 22.08 -17.87 -10.49
N GLY A 40 22.84 -18.21 -11.53
CA GLY A 40 24.30 -18.14 -11.56
C GLY A 40 24.80 -16.69 -11.54
N ALA A 41 24.21 -15.81 -12.35
CA ALA A 41 24.50 -14.38 -12.36
C ALA A 41 24.16 -13.71 -11.01
N ILE A 42 23.03 -14.06 -10.40
CA ILE A 42 22.65 -13.57 -9.06
C ILE A 42 23.67 -14.06 -8.02
N ARG A 43 24.04 -15.35 -8.02
CA ARG A 43 25.05 -15.88 -7.08
C ARG A 43 26.40 -15.21 -7.25
N LYS A 44 26.85 -15.03 -8.49
CA LYS A 44 28.10 -14.33 -8.80
C LYS A 44 28.04 -12.88 -8.34
N SER A 45 26.95 -12.16 -8.62
CA SER A 45 26.75 -10.78 -8.15
C SER A 45 26.66 -10.67 -6.62
N LEU A 46 26.16 -11.69 -5.92
CA LEU A 46 26.12 -11.73 -4.45
C LEU A 46 27.49 -12.05 -3.84
N ALA A 47 28.36 -12.75 -4.57
CA ALA A 47 29.73 -13.05 -4.17
C ALA A 47 30.73 -11.92 -4.53
N ASP A 48 30.52 -11.27 -5.67
CA ASP A 48 31.34 -10.17 -6.22
C ASP A 48 30.88 -8.79 -5.73
N GLY A 49 29.70 -8.69 -5.12
CA GLY A 49 29.22 -7.47 -4.48
C GLY A 49 30.07 -7.12 -3.26
N GLU A 50 30.15 -5.83 -2.92
CA GLU A 50 30.88 -5.41 -1.71
C GLU A 50 30.40 -6.23 -0.50
N PRO A 51 31.30 -6.93 0.21
CA PRO A 51 30.92 -7.76 1.33
C PRO A 51 30.22 -6.90 2.40
N ARG A 52 29.16 -7.43 3.03
CA ARG A 52 28.50 -6.84 4.20
C ARG A 52 29.39 -6.92 5.44
N THR A 53 30.60 -6.38 5.34
CA THR A 53 31.55 -6.30 6.45
C THR A 53 30.97 -5.41 7.54
N THR A 54 31.37 -5.67 8.78
CA THR A 54 31.01 -4.82 9.92
C THR A 54 31.38 -3.36 9.67
N ALA A 55 32.59 -3.11 9.15
CA ALA A 55 33.07 -1.77 8.79
C ALA A 55 32.16 -1.06 7.76
N ARG A 56 31.73 -1.76 6.70
CA ARG A 56 30.82 -1.18 5.71
C ARG A 56 29.44 -0.89 6.28
N LEU A 57 28.92 -1.79 7.13
CA LEU A 57 27.65 -1.56 7.81
C LEU A 57 27.72 -0.37 8.77
N GLU A 58 28.85 -0.16 9.45
CA GLU A 58 29.12 1.01 10.30
C GLU A 58 29.20 2.29 9.48
N GLU A 59 29.93 2.29 8.37
CA GLU A 59 30.00 3.41 7.44
C GLU A 59 28.62 3.80 6.89
N LEU A 60 27.83 2.80 6.46
CA LEU A 60 26.46 3.03 5.98
C LEU A 60 25.56 3.60 7.08
N ARG A 61 25.63 3.08 8.31
CA ARG A 61 24.90 3.62 9.46
C ARG A 61 25.30 5.07 9.73
N PHE A 62 26.60 5.36 9.70
CA PHE A 62 27.13 6.71 9.89
C PHE A 62 26.61 7.66 8.81
N ARG A 63 26.65 7.27 7.53
CA ARG A 63 26.13 8.08 6.42
C ARG A 63 24.64 8.34 6.53
N ILE A 64 23.84 7.34 6.90
CA ILE A 64 22.39 7.50 7.09
C ILE A 64 22.10 8.44 8.27
N GLN A 65 22.80 8.29 9.39
CA GLN A 65 22.63 9.13 10.57
C GLN A 65 23.05 10.59 10.33
N ASN A 66 24.09 10.81 9.53
CA ASN A 66 24.63 12.14 9.23
C ASN A 66 24.15 12.72 7.89
N SER A 67 23.14 12.10 7.27
CA SER A 67 22.56 12.59 6.02
C SER A 67 21.94 13.96 6.25
N ARG A 68 22.39 14.96 5.50
CA ARG A 68 21.81 16.31 5.54
C ARG A 68 20.68 16.42 4.53
N PRO A 69 19.56 17.08 4.88
CA PRO A 69 18.56 17.46 3.89
C PRO A 69 19.21 18.24 2.74
N GLN A 70 18.82 17.94 1.51
CA GLN A 70 19.23 18.69 0.33
C GLN A 70 18.27 19.86 0.12
N VAL A 71 18.16 20.38 -1.10
CA VAL A 71 17.19 21.44 -1.46
C VAL A 71 15.78 20.97 -1.11
N GLN A 72 15.08 21.73 -0.26
CA GLN A 72 13.70 21.51 0.15
C GLN A 72 12.85 22.73 -0.20
N PRO A 73 11.55 22.58 -0.51
CA PRO A 73 10.68 23.73 -0.75
C PRO A 73 10.53 24.58 0.50
N GLU A 74 10.78 25.88 0.43
CA GLU A 74 10.58 26.77 1.58
C GLU A 74 9.11 27.19 1.72
N PHE A 75 8.65 27.28 2.97
CA PHE A 75 7.32 27.78 3.33
C PHE A 75 7.22 28.09 4.82
N ASP A 76 6.63 29.24 5.14
CA ASP A 76 6.51 29.74 6.51
C ASP A 76 5.13 29.53 7.14
N ASP A 77 4.24 28.81 6.45
CA ASP A 77 2.90 28.52 6.93
C ASP A 77 2.91 27.71 8.24
N ASP A 78 1.87 27.89 9.07
CA ASP A 78 1.59 26.93 10.15
C ASP A 78 1.47 25.52 9.58
N LEU A 79 2.18 24.57 10.20
CA LEU A 79 2.37 23.24 9.66
C LEU A 79 1.05 22.48 9.46
N LEU A 80 0.13 22.60 10.42
CA LEU A 80 -1.18 21.96 10.31
C LEU A 80 -2.05 22.67 9.31
N ALA A 81 -2.10 24.01 9.34
CA ALA A 81 -2.89 24.78 8.39
C ALA A 81 -2.51 24.42 6.94
N ARG A 82 -1.20 24.34 6.67
CA ARG A 82 -0.68 23.93 5.37
C ARG A 82 -1.07 22.51 5.01
N PHE A 83 -0.85 21.57 5.92
CA PHE A 83 -1.23 20.18 5.71
C PHE A 83 -2.72 20.05 5.38
N CYS A 84 -3.60 20.68 6.17
CA CYS A 84 -5.04 20.69 5.94
C CYS A 84 -5.40 21.31 4.59
N GLN A 85 -4.77 22.43 4.21
CA GLN A 85 -4.99 23.07 2.91
C GLN A 85 -4.60 22.14 1.77
N LYS A 86 -3.43 21.48 1.86
CA LYS A 86 -2.97 20.53 0.83
C LYS A 86 -3.84 19.29 0.75
N HIS A 87 -4.25 18.72 1.89
CA HIS A 87 -5.15 17.57 1.96
C HIS A 87 -6.50 17.86 1.31
N VAL A 88 -7.08 19.04 1.58
CA VAL A 88 -8.31 19.51 0.91
C VAL A 88 -8.09 19.79 -0.58
N ALA A 89 -6.94 20.36 -0.96
CA ALA A 89 -6.61 20.62 -2.37
C ALA A 89 -6.53 19.33 -3.19
N VAL A 90 -6.23 18.19 -2.56
CA VAL A 90 -6.27 16.86 -3.19
C VAL A 90 -7.58 16.11 -2.90
N HIS A 91 -8.64 16.82 -2.52
CA HIS A 91 -10.00 16.32 -2.28
C HIS A 91 -10.17 15.39 -1.07
N GLY A 92 -9.22 15.41 -0.13
CA GLY A 92 -9.42 14.84 1.18
C GLY A 92 -10.36 15.69 2.03
N THR A 93 -11.04 15.06 2.99
CA THR A 93 -11.79 15.76 4.04
C THR A 93 -11.11 15.50 5.39
N TYR A 94 -11.33 16.37 6.36
CA TYR A 94 -10.77 16.19 7.70
C TYR A 94 -11.66 16.76 8.80
N GLU A 95 -11.49 16.25 10.01
CA GLU A 95 -12.03 16.80 11.26
C GLU A 95 -10.89 16.81 12.30
N ARG A 96 -10.84 17.86 13.13
CA ARG A 96 -9.88 17.97 14.25
C ARG A 96 -10.62 17.59 15.52
N ILE A 97 -10.06 16.65 16.28
CA ILE A 97 -10.74 16.05 17.43
C ILE A 97 -9.77 15.84 18.59
N SER A 98 -10.31 15.71 19.81
CA SER A 98 -9.53 15.23 20.94
C SER A 98 -9.34 13.71 20.86
N ALA A 99 -8.35 13.18 21.58
CA ALA A 99 -8.13 11.73 21.65
C ALA A 99 -9.33 10.95 22.23
N LYS A 100 -10.21 11.61 23.00
CA LYS A 100 -11.40 10.98 23.59
C LYS A 100 -12.56 10.87 22.60
N ASP A 101 -12.53 11.65 21.53
CA ASP A 101 -13.64 11.78 20.57
C ASP A 101 -13.43 10.93 19.30
N VAL A 102 -12.42 10.05 19.29
CA VAL A 102 -12.10 9.22 18.11
C VAL A 102 -13.27 8.32 17.74
N GLU A 103 -13.84 7.58 18.70
CA GLU A 103 -14.97 6.69 18.43
C GLU A 103 -16.20 7.47 17.97
N SER A 104 -16.57 8.55 18.68
CA SER A 104 -17.74 9.35 18.36
C SER A 104 -17.65 10.01 16.99
N ALA A 105 -16.47 10.48 16.59
CA ALA A 105 -16.24 11.04 15.26
C ALA A 105 -16.39 9.99 14.16
N VAL A 106 -15.87 8.77 14.37
CA VAL A 106 -16.01 7.67 13.40
C VAL A 106 -17.48 7.27 13.24
N VAL A 107 -18.21 7.07 14.36
CA VAL A 107 -19.64 6.73 14.33
C VAL A 107 -20.46 7.81 13.63
N LYS A 108 -20.21 9.08 13.94
CA LYS A 108 -20.85 10.24 13.29
C LYS A 108 -20.59 10.24 11.78
N HIS A 109 -19.35 10.00 11.35
CA HIS A 109 -19.00 9.97 9.93
C HIS A 109 -19.75 8.85 9.21
N LEU A 110 -19.74 7.63 9.74
CA LEU A 110 -20.42 6.48 9.12
C LEU A 110 -21.93 6.65 9.07
N ALA A 111 -22.53 7.18 10.14
CA ALA A 111 -23.96 7.51 10.17
C ALA A 111 -24.33 8.53 9.08
N SER A 112 -23.49 9.55 8.86
CA SER A 112 -23.70 10.54 7.78
C SER A 112 -23.65 9.93 6.38
N MET A 113 -22.99 8.78 6.24
CA MET A 113 -22.88 8.01 5.00
C MET A 113 -23.96 6.93 4.86
N GLY A 114 -24.83 6.76 5.88
CA GLY A 114 -25.81 5.67 5.92
C GLY A 114 -25.18 4.29 6.00
N LEU A 115 -23.96 4.19 6.55
CA LEU A 115 -23.24 2.93 6.74
C LEU A 115 -23.49 2.40 8.15
N ASP A 116 -23.74 1.10 8.26
CA ASP A 116 -23.76 0.41 9.54
C ASP A 116 -22.38 0.51 10.21
N PRO A 117 -22.30 0.52 11.55
CA PRO A 117 -21.04 0.64 12.30
C PRO A 117 -20.20 -0.65 12.29
N GLN A 118 -20.22 -1.38 11.17
CA GLN A 118 -19.36 -2.52 10.90
C GLN A 118 -18.23 -2.06 9.99
N TRP A 119 -16.99 -2.12 10.47
CA TRP A 119 -15.84 -1.71 9.67
C TRP A 119 -14.59 -2.51 9.96
N HIS A 120 -13.64 -2.36 9.05
CA HIS A 120 -12.32 -2.96 9.21
C HIS A 120 -11.42 -1.99 9.93
N LEU A 121 -11.01 -2.35 11.15
CA LEU A 121 -10.08 -1.56 11.95
C LEU A 121 -8.66 -2.05 11.73
N GLY A 122 -7.77 -1.10 11.47
CA GLY A 122 -6.34 -1.32 11.52
C GLY A 122 -5.82 -1.37 12.96
N SER A 123 -4.56 -1.00 13.13
CA SER A 123 -3.92 -0.86 14.44
C SER A 123 -3.00 0.35 14.40
N GLY A 124 -2.67 0.85 15.58
CA GLY A 124 -1.80 2.00 15.74
C GLY A 124 -1.95 2.59 17.14
N PRO A 125 -0.97 3.36 17.62
CA PRO A 125 -0.99 3.84 19.00
C PRO A 125 -2.23 4.63 19.41
N VAL A 126 -2.87 5.37 18.49
CA VAL A 126 -4.12 6.08 18.78
C VAL A 126 -5.28 5.10 18.80
N LEU A 127 -5.43 4.27 17.76
CA LEU A 127 -6.53 3.31 17.65
C LEU A 127 -6.50 2.25 18.77
N ASP A 128 -5.31 1.83 19.19
CA ASP A 128 -5.10 0.85 20.26
C ASP A 128 -5.33 1.45 21.65
N ALA A 129 -5.23 2.78 21.79
CA ALA A 129 -5.54 3.50 23.02
C ALA A 129 -7.02 3.91 23.12
N THR A 130 -7.75 3.96 22.01
CA THR A 130 -9.18 4.26 21.97
C THR A 130 -9.98 3.15 22.66
N GLN A 131 -10.88 3.54 23.57
CA GLN A 131 -11.83 2.63 24.21
C GLN A 131 -13.04 2.45 23.30
N TRP A 132 -13.05 1.38 22.51
CA TRP A 132 -14.17 1.05 21.62
C TRP A 132 -15.31 0.40 22.41
N THR A 133 -16.51 0.92 22.27
CA THR A 133 -17.75 0.39 22.83
C THR A 133 -18.41 -0.61 21.88
N ASP A 134 -19.43 -1.33 22.37
CA ASP A 134 -20.20 -2.30 21.59
C ASP A 134 -21.03 -1.67 20.45
N GLN A 135 -21.02 -0.33 20.33
CA GLN A 135 -21.63 0.37 19.20
C GLN A 135 -20.85 0.13 17.89
N VAL A 136 -19.64 -0.40 17.99
CA VAL A 136 -18.72 -0.60 16.88
C VAL A 136 -18.35 -2.07 16.72
N PHE A 137 -18.63 -2.64 15.55
CA PHE A 137 -18.15 -3.97 15.19
C PHE A 137 -16.81 -3.87 14.47
N VAL A 138 -15.76 -4.34 15.16
CA VAL A 138 -14.37 -4.22 14.73
C VAL A 138 -13.89 -5.50 14.05
N TYR A 139 -13.57 -5.44 12.76
CA TYR A 139 -12.86 -6.52 12.07
C TYR A 139 -11.38 -6.20 11.87
N ARG A 140 -10.49 -6.88 12.60
CA ARG A 140 -9.03 -6.78 12.39
C ARG A 140 -8.56 -7.73 11.29
N LYS A 141 -9.09 -7.55 10.07
CA LYS A 141 -8.72 -8.34 8.87
C LYS A 141 -8.52 -7.43 7.65
N GLY A 142 -7.93 -7.99 6.61
CA GLY A 142 -7.83 -7.32 5.31
C GLY A 142 -9.21 -6.92 4.79
N ALA A 143 -9.31 -5.73 4.20
CA ALA A 143 -10.49 -5.37 3.42
C ALA A 143 -10.61 -6.27 2.19
N ASP A 144 -11.83 -6.42 1.70
CA ASP A 144 -12.23 -7.08 0.47
C ASP A 144 -13.10 -6.14 -0.38
N ARG A 145 -13.65 -6.64 -1.50
CA ARG A 145 -14.47 -5.85 -2.44
C ARG A 145 -15.80 -5.36 -1.87
N ASP A 146 -16.29 -5.99 -0.81
CA ASP A 146 -17.61 -5.69 -0.22
C ASP A 146 -17.46 -4.77 1.01
N THR A 147 -16.23 -4.58 1.48
CA THR A 147 -15.88 -3.67 2.57
C THR A 147 -16.24 -2.23 2.20
N LYS A 148 -17.17 -1.63 2.94
CA LYS A 148 -17.61 -0.26 2.68
C LYS A 148 -16.71 0.79 3.31
N ALA A 149 -16.28 0.55 4.54
CA ALA A 149 -15.40 1.45 5.27
C ALA A 149 -14.24 0.70 5.92
N ALA A 150 -13.05 1.32 5.92
CA ALA A 150 -11.97 0.94 6.81
C ALA A 150 -11.45 2.15 7.58
N LEU A 151 -11.04 1.88 8.82
CA LEU A 151 -10.38 2.83 9.70
C LEU A 151 -8.93 2.40 9.89
N SER A 152 -7.98 3.28 9.57
CA SER A 152 -6.55 3.00 9.70
C SER A 152 -5.83 4.15 10.42
N GLU A 153 -4.60 3.92 10.89
CA GLU A 153 -3.77 4.97 11.49
C GLU A 153 -2.55 5.27 10.62
N ALA A 154 -2.32 6.55 10.34
CA ALA A 154 -1.12 7.01 9.66
C ALA A 154 0.07 7.05 10.61
N VAL A 155 1.21 6.56 10.15
CA VAL A 155 2.47 6.63 10.89
C VAL A 155 3.02 8.06 10.90
N ALA A 156 2.82 8.78 9.80
CA ALA A 156 3.15 10.20 9.68
C ALA A 156 2.24 10.85 8.62
N ALA A 157 2.21 12.18 8.59
CA ALA A 157 1.58 12.96 7.53
C ALA A 157 2.50 14.11 7.09
N VAL A 158 2.51 14.45 5.81
CA VAL A 158 3.45 15.39 5.21
C VAL A 158 2.73 16.66 4.78
N ALA A 159 3.06 17.77 5.42
CA ALA A 159 2.41 19.06 5.18
C ALA A 159 2.72 19.65 3.79
N GLU A 160 3.88 19.36 3.23
CA GLU A 160 4.28 19.82 1.90
C GLU A 160 3.27 19.47 0.80
N THR A 161 2.76 18.24 0.85
CA THR A 161 1.95 17.65 -0.22
C THR A 161 0.56 17.21 0.23
N GLY A 162 0.25 17.25 1.54
CA GLY A 162 -1.00 16.71 2.07
C GLY A 162 -1.03 15.18 2.03
N THR A 163 0.14 14.54 2.17
CA THR A 163 0.30 13.08 2.03
C THR A 163 0.22 12.36 3.37
N LEU A 164 -0.48 11.24 3.42
CA LEU A 164 -0.48 10.31 4.54
C LEU A 164 0.55 9.19 4.31
N VAL A 165 1.29 8.84 5.36
CA VAL A 165 2.29 7.77 5.32
C VAL A 165 1.77 6.58 6.11
N MET A 166 1.42 5.52 5.40
CA MET A 166 0.89 4.28 5.94
C MET A 166 1.96 3.19 5.91
N CYS A 167 2.00 2.32 6.92
CA CYS A 167 2.83 1.12 6.91
C CYS A 167 1.95 -0.12 6.93
N SER A 168 2.31 -1.09 6.10
CA SER A 168 1.66 -2.38 6.13
C SER A 168 2.17 -3.24 7.29
N GLY A 169 1.27 -4.00 7.90
CA GLY A 169 1.59 -4.94 8.96
C GLY A 169 0.53 -6.02 9.09
N PRO A 170 0.77 -7.06 9.91
CA PRO A 170 -0.22 -8.11 10.16
C PRO A 170 -1.57 -7.56 10.66
N THR A 171 -1.53 -6.47 11.42
CA THR A 171 -2.67 -5.78 12.01
C THR A 171 -3.03 -4.47 11.27
N ALA A 172 -2.35 -4.18 10.15
CA ALA A 172 -2.60 -3.05 9.27
C ALA A 172 -2.40 -3.49 7.81
N PRO A 173 -3.29 -4.36 7.29
CA PRO A 173 -3.12 -4.93 5.96
C PRO A 173 -3.26 -3.85 4.86
N PRO A 174 -2.42 -3.87 3.80
CA PRO A 174 -2.45 -2.84 2.76
C PRO A 174 -3.81 -2.69 2.10
N SER A 175 -4.62 -3.76 2.02
CA SER A 175 -5.92 -3.73 1.37
C SER A 175 -6.89 -2.73 2.00
N GLN A 176 -6.76 -2.42 3.29
CA GLN A 176 -7.55 -1.38 3.96
C GLN A 176 -7.33 0.02 3.37
N ASN A 177 -6.19 0.26 2.72
CA ASN A 177 -5.90 1.55 2.08
C ASN A 177 -6.50 1.70 0.67
N TYR A 178 -6.98 0.61 0.08
CA TYR A 178 -7.31 0.56 -1.35
C TYR A 178 -8.72 0.06 -1.64
N LEU A 179 -9.17 -1.00 -0.97
CA LEU A 179 -10.44 -1.64 -1.33
C LEU A 179 -11.71 -0.95 -0.81
N PRO A 180 -11.72 -0.35 0.39
CA PRO A 180 -12.92 0.31 0.90
C PRO A 180 -13.34 1.52 0.06
N ASP A 181 -14.65 1.72 -0.10
CA ASP A 181 -15.20 2.94 -0.71
C ASP A 181 -14.88 4.19 0.14
N ASP A 182 -14.96 4.05 1.47
CA ASP A 182 -14.62 5.05 2.47
C ASP A 182 -13.38 4.65 3.27
N HIS A 183 -12.31 5.45 3.13
CA HIS A 183 -11.12 5.28 3.97
C HIS A 183 -11.07 6.39 5.02
N LEU A 184 -11.29 6.00 6.27
CA LEU A 184 -11.05 6.85 7.42
C LEU A 184 -9.62 6.61 7.90
N VAL A 185 -8.88 7.70 8.12
CA VAL A 185 -7.52 7.65 8.65
C VAL A 185 -7.42 8.51 9.89
N VAL A 186 -6.78 8.00 10.92
CA VAL A 186 -6.43 8.75 12.13
C VAL A 186 -4.96 9.16 12.06
N VAL A 187 -4.65 10.38 12.45
CA VAL A 187 -3.26 10.84 12.62
C VAL A 187 -3.14 11.73 13.85
N ASP A 188 -2.11 11.51 14.65
CA ASP A 188 -1.74 12.41 15.74
C ASP A 188 -1.11 13.68 15.16
N ARG A 189 -1.57 14.87 15.57
CA ARG A 189 -1.03 16.17 15.11
C ARG A 189 0.49 16.26 15.24
N ARG A 190 1.10 15.62 16.24
CA ARG A 190 2.56 15.62 16.48
C ARG A 190 3.34 14.80 15.45
N ARG A 191 2.65 13.97 14.65
CA ARG A 191 3.25 13.18 13.55
C ARG A 191 3.06 13.84 12.18
N ILE A 192 2.52 15.05 12.14
CA ILE A 192 2.55 15.87 10.93
C ILE A 192 3.95 16.47 10.84
N VAL A 193 4.62 16.20 9.72
CA VAL A 193 5.98 16.66 9.42
C VAL A 193 5.98 17.66 8.28
N ARG A 194 7.04 18.47 8.21
CA ARG A 194 7.18 19.53 7.21
C ARG A 194 7.38 18.94 5.82
N HIS A 195 8.43 18.14 5.66
CA HIS A 195 8.83 17.59 4.37
C HIS A 195 8.64 16.09 4.29
N MET A 196 8.65 15.57 3.07
CA MET A 196 8.56 14.13 2.82
C MET A 196 9.70 13.38 3.49
N GLU A 197 10.91 13.96 3.51
CA GLU A 197 12.11 13.32 4.05
C GLU A 197 12.02 13.12 5.57
N ASP A 198 11.31 14.01 6.27
CA ASP A 198 11.14 13.97 7.72
C ASP A 198 10.35 12.74 8.17
N ALA A 199 9.44 12.25 7.32
CA ALA A 199 8.64 11.06 7.61
C ALA A 199 9.52 9.81 7.82
N TRP A 200 10.66 9.72 7.12
CA TRP A 200 11.60 8.60 7.28
C TRP A 200 12.21 8.54 8.67
N THR A 201 12.36 9.69 9.34
CA THR A 201 12.85 9.74 10.72
C THR A 201 11.85 9.15 11.70
N ILE A 202 10.55 9.42 11.50
CA ILE A 202 9.47 8.79 12.28
C ILE A 202 9.44 7.29 12.02
N LEU A 203 9.47 6.88 10.75
CA LEU A 203 9.43 5.47 10.35
C LEU A 203 10.57 4.64 10.96
N ARG A 204 11.80 5.16 10.93
CA ARG A 204 12.96 4.49 11.54
C ARG A 204 12.83 4.33 13.05
N LYS A 205 12.25 5.32 13.74
CA LYS A 205 12.05 5.31 15.20
C LYS A 205 10.89 4.40 15.63
N SER A 206 9.80 4.34 14.85
CA SER A 206 8.62 3.54 15.19
C SER A 206 8.84 2.03 15.02
N GLY A 207 9.91 1.62 14.33
CA GLY A 207 10.12 0.22 13.96
C GLY A 207 9.14 -0.27 12.89
N ALA A 208 8.27 0.61 12.37
CA ALA A 208 7.30 0.31 11.32
C ALA A 208 7.96 -0.02 9.97
N THR A 209 9.27 0.25 9.81
CA THR A 209 10.08 -0.25 8.68
C THR A 209 10.18 -1.77 8.61
N ARG A 210 9.68 -2.50 9.62
CA ARG A 210 9.49 -3.97 9.57
C ARG A 210 8.30 -4.39 8.70
N GLY A 211 7.43 -3.45 8.31
CA GLY A 211 6.34 -3.68 7.36
C GLY A 211 6.87 -4.01 5.96
N ARG A 212 6.07 -4.75 5.16
CA ARG A 212 6.47 -5.16 3.81
C ARG A 212 6.35 -4.04 2.77
N ALA A 213 5.62 -2.99 3.08
CA ALA A 213 5.28 -1.88 2.20
C ALA A 213 5.00 -0.60 3.00
N ILE A 214 5.41 0.53 2.44
CA ILE A 214 5.11 1.88 2.90
C ILE A 214 4.31 2.54 1.79
N ASN A 215 3.10 3.01 2.11
CA ASN A 215 2.20 3.62 1.15
C ASN A 215 2.12 5.12 1.44
N LEU A 216 2.40 5.93 0.42
CA LEU A 216 2.27 7.37 0.46
C LEU A 216 0.98 7.74 -0.27
N ILE A 217 -0.03 8.15 0.48
CA ILE A 217 -1.39 8.37 -0.03
C ILE A 217 -1.69 9.86 -0.03
N THR A 218 -1.93 10.42 -1.23
CA THR A 218 -2.21 11.85 -1.42
C THR A 218 -3.61 12.00 -2.01
N GLY A 219 -4.61 12.12 -1.14
CA GLY A 219 -6.02 12.21 -1.53
C GLY A 219 -6.68 10.86 -1.84
N PRO A 220 -8.00 10.86 -2.13
CA PRO A 220 -8.74 9.67 -2.55
C PRO A 220 -8.31 9.21 -3.95
N SER A 221 -8.66 7.97 -4.30
CA SER A 221 -8.31 7.40 -5.59
C SER A 221 -9.08 8.04 -6.73
N LYS A 222 -8.31 8.51 -7.71
CA LYS A 222 -8.80 9.18 -8.91
C LYS A 222 -8.05 8.63 -10.12
N THR A 223 -8.80 8.11 -11.08
CA THR A 223 -8.29 7.87 -12.44
C THR A 223 -8.79 8.99 -13.32
N GLY A 224 -7.87 9.80 -13.83
CA GLY A 224 -8.16 10.84 -14.82
C GLY A 224 -7.57 10.45 -16.16
N ASP A 225 -8.23 9.53 -16.87
CA ASP A 225 -8.09 9.36 -18.33
C ASP A 225 -9.13 8.35 -18.88
N ILE A 226 -10.41 8.53 -18.53
CA ILE A 226 -11.51 7.89 -19.27
C ILE A 226 -12.38 9.03 -19.80
N GLU A 227 -12.14 9.40 -21.05
CA GLU A 227 -13.02 10.34 -21.78
C GLU A 227 -13.15 11.74 -21.15
N GLN A 228 -12.08 12.26 -20.54
CA GLN A 228 -12.05 13.58 -19.87
C GLN A 228 -12.97 13.71 -18.64
N THR A 229 -13.58 12.62 -18.17
CA THR A 229 -14.36 12.61 -16.94
C THR A 229 -13.52 12.07 -15.78
N ILE A 230 -13.65 12.73 -14.63
CA ILE A 230 -12.98 12.28 -13.41
C ILE A 230 -13.82 11.15 -12.81
N GLN A 231 -13.33 9.91 -12.91
CA GLN A 231 -13.94 8.79 -12.21
C GLN A 231 -13.22 8.55 -10.88
N TYR A 232 -13.96 8.67 -9.79
CA TYR A 232 -13.48 8.33 -8.44
C TYR A 232 -13.68 6.83 -8.18
N GLY A 233 -12.70 6.20 -7.55
CA GLY A 233 -12.83 4.84 -7.02
C GLY A 233 -12.48 3.68 -7.96
N ALA A 234 -11.81 3.91 -9.09
CA ALA A 234 -11.46 2.81 -10.00
C ALA A 234 -10.39 1.86 -9.43
N HIS A 235 -9.47 2.39 -8.61
CA HIS A 235 -8.30 1.65 -8.09
C HIS A 235 -8.03 1.91 -6.60
N GLY A 236 -9.00 2.47 -5.87
CA GLY A 236 -8.82 2.86 -4.47
C GLY A 236 -10.07 3.49 -3.87
N PRO A 237 -10.00 4.08 -2.66
CA PRO A 237 -11.17 4.66 -2.00
C PRO A 237 -11.74 5.86 -2.76
N ARG A 238 -13.07 5.96 -2.79
CA ARG A 238 -13.78 7.13 -3.37
C ARG A 238 -13.65 8.34 -2.47
N ARG A 239 -13.53 8.12 -1.16
CA ARG A 239 -13.45 9.15 -0.12
C ARG A 239 -12.30 8.83 0.83
N LEU A 240 -11.59 9.90 1.21
CA LEU A 240 -10.54 9.86 2.22
C LEU A 240 -10.89 10.90 3.28
N HIS A 241 -11.25 10.44 4.48
CA HIS A 241 -11.58 11.28 5.61
C HIS A 241 -10.54 11.14 6.72
N LEU A 242 -10.01 12.28 7.18
CA LEU A 242 -8.92 12.31 8.14
C LEU A 242 -9.37 12.83 9.50
N LEU A 243 -9.13 12.05 10.55
CA LEU A 243 -9.30 12.47 11.94
C LEU A 243 -7.95 12.89 12.50
N ILE A 244 -7.77 14.20 12.68
CA ILE A 244 -6.54 14.77 13.23
C ILE A 244 -6.72 14.87 14.74
N VAL A 245 -6.00 14.01 15.46
CA VAL A 245 -6.05 13.95 16.92
C VAL A 245 -5.11 14.97 17.51
N GLU A 246 -5.68 15.89 18.26
CA GLU A 246 -4.96 16.90 19.03
C GLU A 246 -4.86 16.43 20.48
N SER A 247 -3.64 16.41 21.01
CA SER A 247 -3.45 16.23 22.44
C SER A 247 -3.99 17.48 23.14
N ALA A 248 -4.82 17.29 24.17
CA ALA A 248 -5.27 18.37 25.05
C ALA A 248 -4.09 19.00 25.81
#